data_AF-A0A2T4U268-F1
#
_entry.id   AF-A0A2T4U268-F1
#
_cell.length_a   1.000
_cell.length_b   1.000
_cell.length_c   1.000
_cell.angle_alpha   90.00
_cell.angle_beta   90.00
_cell.angle_gamma   90.00
#
_symmetry.space_group_name_H-M   'P 1'
#
loop_
_entity.id
_entity.type
_entity.pdbx_description
1 polymer ?
#
loop_
_entity_poly.entity_id
_entity_poly.type
_entity_poly.pdbx_seq_one_letter_code
_entity_poly.pdbx_strand_id
1 'polypeptide(L)'
;MMKKSDFLDELRLEVGLAYDYASSQEDFIVRILKTIHTVAKREAVLTIHSLQNEKLKLTYALGIRGLTKKQELFGQGFLFPDRLQMVTFIQKENDQVLFLPIYDRGNLKFVISVKLMNSNYKITRQDIIFAQELAQFIQAKQSTFQ
;
A
#
# COMPACT_ATOMS: atom_id res chain seq x y z
N MET A 1 19.39 4.47 15.81
CA MET A 1 18.50 4.54 14.63
C MET A 1 18.34 3.13 14.11
N MET A 2 17.11 2.62 13.91
CA MET A 2 16.91 1.26 13.40
C MET A 2 17.47 1.16 11.98
N LYS A 3 18.15 0.06 11.64
CA LYS A 3 18.60 -0.14 10.25
C LYS A 3 17.39 -0.42 9.37
N LYS A 4 17.46 0.04 8.13
CA LYS A 4 16.38 -0.14 7.15
C LYS A 4 16.08 -1.61 6.86
N SER A 5 17.09 -2.47 6.86
CA SER A 5 16.91 -3.93 6.76
C SER A 5 15.99 -4.44 7.86
N ASP A 6 16.30 -4.09 9.11
CA ASP A 6 15.59 -4.56 10.29
C ASP A 6 14.13 -4.08 10.28
N PHE A 7 13.89 -2.84 9.82
CA PHE A 7 12.55 -2.30 9.59
C PHE A 7 11.73 -3.11 8.58
N LEU A 8 12.32 -3.45 7.43
CA LEU A 8 11.63 -4.22 6.40
C LEU A 8 11.39 -5.66 6.85
N ASP A 9 12.30 -6.25 7.64
CA ASP A 9 12.15 -7.59 8.17
C ASP A 9 11.07 -7.67 9.26
N GLU A 10 10.99 -6.66 10.13
CA GLU A 10 9.88 -6.50 11.09
C GLU A 10 8.54 -6.36 10.36
N LEU A 11 8.47 -5.52 9.31
CA LEU A 11 7.28 -5.40 8.47
C LEU A 11 6.88 -6.74 7.82
N ARG A 12 7.84 -7.51 7.31
CA ARG A 12 7.58 -8.84 6.73
C ARG A 12 6.95 -9.78 7.76
N LEU A 13 7.51 -9.83 8.96
CA LEU A 13 7.01 -10.68 10.04
C LEU A 13 5.58 -10.32 10.41
N GLU A 14 5.32 -9.04 10.71
CA GLU A 14 4.02 -8.56 11.16
C GLU A 14 2.93 -8.68 10.07
N VAL A 15 3.29 -8.47 8.80
CA VAL A 15 2.38 -8.71 7.67
C VAL A 15 2.07 -10.20 7.52
N GLY A 16 3.06 -11.08 7.72
CA GLY A 16 2.85 -12.52 7.71
C GLY A 16 1.81 -12.94 8.75
N LEU A 17 1.97 -12.44 9.99
CA LEU A 17 1.04 -12.70 11.09
C LEU A 17 -0.37 -12.12 10.84
N ALA A 18 -0.47 -10.99 10.13
CA ALA A 18 -1.76 -10.38 9.82
C ALA A 18 -2.71 -11.33 9.06
N TYR A 19 -2.17 -12.24 8.24
CA TYR A 19 -2.96 -13.27 7.56
C TYR A 19 -3.53 -14.29 8.54
N ASP A 20 -2.72 -14.79 9.47
CA ASP A 20 -3.11 -15.86 10.41
C ASP A 20 -4.24 -15.43 11.35
N TYR A 21 -4.37 -14.12 11.60
CA TYR A 21 -5.40 -13.55 12.47
C TYR A 21 -6.58 -12.93 11.72
N ALA A 22 -6.59 -12.94 10.39
CA ALA A 22 -7.65 -12.32 9.61
C ALA A 22 -8.89 -13.22 9.53
N SER A 23 -10.07 -12.64 9.80
CA SER A 23 -11.35 -13.37 9.69
C SER A 23 -11.99 -13.31 8.29
N SER A 24 -11.50 -12.43 7.42
CA SER A 24 -11.96 -12.26 6.04
C SER A 24 -10.88 -11.59 5.18
N GLN A 25 -11.09 -11.57 3.86
CA GLN A 25 -10.20 -10.83 2.94
C GLN A 25 -10.16 -9.34 3.28
N GLU A 26 -11.30 -8.72 3.61
CA GLU A 26 -11.34 -7.29 3.97
C GLU A 26 -10.57 -7.03 5.27
N ASP A 27 -10.77 -7.87 6.30
CA ASP A 27 -10.04 -7.77 7.57
C ASP A 27 -8.54 -7.94 7.35
N PHE A 28 -8.13 -8.91 6.53
CA PHE A 28 -6.73 -9.14 6.18
C PHE A 28 -6.07 -7.89 5.60
N ILE A 29 -6.67 -7.27 4.58
CA ILE A 29 -6.09 -6.09 3.94
C ILE A 29 -6.05 -4.90 4.92
N VAL A 30 -7.11 -4.68 5.69
CA VAL A 30 -7.15 -3.63 6.72
C VAL A 30 -6.05 -3.84 7.76
N ARG A 31 -5.80 -5.08 8.19
CA ARG A 31 -4.71 -5.42 9.12
C ARG A 31 -3.34 -5.10 8.52
N ILE A 32 -3.08 -5.46 7.27
CA ILE A 32 -1.82 -5.09 6.59
C ILE A 32 -1.60 -3.58 6.64
N LEU A 33 -2.61 -2.78 6.31
CA LEU A 33 -2.48 -1.33 6.35
C LEU A 33 -2.24 -0.80 7.77
N LYS A 34 -2.93 -1.34 8.77
CA LYS A 34 -2.68 -0.98 10.18
C LYS A 34 -1.27 -1.34 10.63
N THR A 35 -0.76 -2.50 10.22
CA THR A 35 0.61 -2.94 10.48
C THR A 35 1.62 -1.97 9.88
N ILE A 36 1.50 -1.67 8.58
CA ILE A 36 2.39 -0.71 7.90
C ILE A 36 2.33 0.65 8.59
N HIS A 37 1.13 1.14 8.91
CA HIS A 37 0.96 2.45 9.57
C HIS A 37 1.60 2.49 10.96
N THR A 38 1.50 1.40 11.71
CA THR A 38 2.05 1.29 13.06
C THR A 38 3.58 1.23 13.02
N VAL A 39 4.15 0.36 12.20
CA VAL A 39 5.59 0.17 12.07
C VAL A 39 6.25 1.41 11.45
N ALA A 40 5.60 2.06 10.47
CA ALA A 40 6.03 3.35 9.90
C ALA A 40 5.77 4.56 10.82
N LYS A 41 5.46 4.35 12.11
CA LYS A 41 5.26 5.40 13.12
C LYS A 41 4.27 6.50 12.71
N ARG A 42 3.24 6.14 11.92
CA ARG A 42 2.19 7.05 11.45
C ARG A 42 2.66 8.18 10.52
N GLU A 43 3.87 8.08 9.96
CA GLU A 43 4.37 9.05 8.98
C GLU A 43 3.83 8.78 7.56
N ALA A 44 3.37 7.55 7.32
CA ALA A 44 2.80 7.15 6.04
C ALA A 44 1.28 7.32 6.01
N VAL A 45 0.79 7.89 4.91
CA VAL A 45 -0.64 7.87 4.56
C VAL A 45 -0.91 6.66 3.69
N LEU A 46 -1.84 5.82 4.14
CA LEU A 46 -2.19 4.57 3.48
C LEU A 46 -3.62 4.65 3.00
N THR A 47 -3.87 4.23 1.76
CA THR A 47 -5.25 4.18 1.24
C THR A 47 -5.49 2.91 0.44
N ILE A 48 -6.76 2.50 0.39
CA ILE A 48 -7.26 1.46 -0.49
C ILE A 48 -8.30 2.10 -1.40
N HIS A 49 -8.11 1.93 -2.71
CA HIS A 49 -9.11 2.28 -3.70
C HIS A 49 -9.62 1.03 -4.40
N SER A 50 -10.91 0.72 -4.28
CA SER A 50 -11.54 -0.36 -5.06
C SER A 50 -11.95 0.14 -6.43
N LEU A 51 -11.84 -0.71 -7.45
CA LEU A 51 -12.39 -0.40 -8.77
C LEU A 51 -13.92 -0.65 -8.76
N GLN A 52 -14.71 0.40 -8.99
CA GLN A 52 -16.17 0.34 -9.08
C GLN A 52 -16.62 1.14 -10.31
N ASN A 53 -17.33 0.50 -11.25
CA ASN A 53 -17.78 1.13 -12.50
C ASN A 53 -16.65 1.89 -13.23
N GLU A 54 -15.50 1.21 -13.41
CA GLU A 54 -14.29 1.76 -14.05
C GLU A 54 -13.64 2.95 -13.32
N LYS A 55 -14.08 3.25 -12.09
CA LYS A 55 -13.54 4.33 -11.26
C LYS A 55 -12.96 3.79 -9.98
N LEU A 56 -11.78 4.29 -9.61
CA LEU A 56 -11.18 4.01 -8.32
C LEU A 56 -11.90 4.81 -7.22
N LYS A 57 -12.57 4.10 -6.31
CA LYS A 57 -13.27 4.68 -5.16
C LYS A 57 -12.50 4.36 -3.89
N LEU A 58 -12.20 5.39 -3.10
CA LEU A 58 -11.59 5.24 -1.78
C LEU A 58 -12.51 4.43 -0.87
N THR A 59 -12.03 3.28 -0.38
CA THR A 59 -12.76 2.41 0.56
C THR A 59 -12.17 2.45 1.96
N TYR A 60 -10.88 2.74 2.08
CA TYR A 60 -10.19 2.81 3.36
C TYR A 60 -9.03 3.80 3.33
N ALA A 61 -8.80 4.47 4.45
CA ALA A 61 -7.69 5.41 4.58
C ALA A 61 -7.16 5.49 6.02
N LEU A 62 -5.84 5.62 6.16
CA LEU A 62 -5.12 5.90 7.40
C LEU A 62 -4.15 7.05 7.20
N GLY A 63 -3.99 7.90 8.21
CA GLY A 63 -3.05 9.02 8.18
C GLY A 63 -3.49 10.25 7.36
N ILE A 64 -4.72 10.27 6.81
CA ILE A 64 -5.18 11.37 5.93
C ILE A 64 -5.37 12.73 6.60
N ARG A 65 -5.45 12.78 7.94
CA ARG A 65 -5.72 14.04 8.66
C ARG A 65 -4.54 15.00 8.47
N GLY A 66 -4.85 16.23 8.06
CA GLY A 66 -3.84 17.28 7.86
C GLY A 66 -3.24 17.31 6.45
N LEU A 67 -3.66 16.42 5.55
CA LEU A 67 -3.31 16.55 4.14
C LEU A 67 -4.10 17.67 3.46
N THR A 68 -3.44 18.35 2.53
CA THR A 68 -4.13 19.21 1.55
C THR A 68 -4.80 18.37 0.48
N LYS A 69 -5.84 18.90 -0.19
CA LYS A 69 -6.47 18.23 -1.36
C LYS A 69 -5.45 17.82 -2.43
N LYS A 70 -4.40 18.63 -2.63
CA LYS A 70 -3.33 18.32 -3.59
C LYS A 70 -2.53 17.07 -3.17
N GLN A 71 -2.23 16.93 -1.88
CA GLN A 71 -1.52 15.76 -1.34
C GLN A 71 -2.42 14.51 -1.34
N GLU A 72 -3.71 14.67 -1.05
CA GLU A 72 -4.70 13.60 -1.16
C GLU A 72 -4.78 13.06 -2.60
N LEU A 73 -4.68 13.92 -3.61
CA LEU A 73 -4.72 13.55 -5.03
C LEU A 73 -3.33 13.23 -5.62
N PHE A 74 -2.26 13.33 -4.84
CA PHE A 74 -0.90 13.15 -5.33
C PHE A 74 -0.69 11.77 -5.99
N GLY A 75 -0.15 11.80 -7.21
CA GLY A 75 0.14 10.62 -8.02
C GLY A 75 -1.06 9.95 -8.69
N GLN A 76 -2.31 10.34 -8.39
CA GLN A 76 -3.49 9.66 -8.93
C GLN A 76 -3.59 9.75 -10.47
N GLY A 77 -3.08 10.81 -11.09
CA GLY A 77 -3.05 10.94 -12.56
C GLY A 77 -2.14 9.92 -13.27
N PHE A 78 -1.34 9.18 -12.52
CA PHE A 78 -0.45 8.12 -13.03
C PHE A 78 -0.94 6.72 -12.64
N LEU A 79 -2.13 6.62 -12.02
CA LEU A 79 -2.80 5.35 -11.82
C LEU A 79 -3.37 4.91 -13.16
N PHE A 80 -2.68 3.96 -13.80
CA PHE A 80 -3.17 3.26 -14.98
C PHE A 80 -3.52 1.80 -14.62
N PRO A 81 -4.59 1.60 -13.83
CA PRO A 81 -4.97 0.31 -13.24
C PRO A 81 -5.09 -0.83 -14.27
N ASP A 82 -5.57 -0.50 -15.47
CA ASP A 82 -5.85 -1.48 -16.51
C ASP A 82 -4.62 -1.82 -17.37
N ARG A 83 -3.51 -1.09 -17.18
CA ARG A 83 -2.31 -1.20 -18.03
C ARG A 83 -1.04 -1.57 -17.26
N LEU A 84 -0.98 -1.33 -15.95
CA LEU A 84 0.22 -1.53 -15.15
C LEU A 84 -0.03 -2.55 -14.04
N GLN A 85 0.31 -3.82 -14.30
CA GLN A 85 0.30 -4.90 -13.31
C GLN A 85 1.53 -4.89 -12.38
N MET A 86 2.09 -3.71 -12.11
CA MET A 86 3.33 -3.56 -11.35
C MET A 86 3.23 -2.45 -10.33
N VAL A 87 4.07 -2.52 -9.30
CA VAL A 87 4.22 -1.44 -8.33
C VAL A 87 4.78 -0.20 -9.03
N THR A 88 4.08 0.92 -8.87
CA THR A 88 4.49 2.22 -9.45
C THR A 88 5.01 3.12 -8.34
N PHE A 89 6.17 3.74 -8.57
CA PHE A 89 6.75 4.74 -7.68
C PHE A 89 6.74 6.11 -8.34
N ILE A 90 6.28 7.13 -7.61
CA ILE A 90 6.26 8.51 -8.06
C ILE A 90 6.86 9.38 -6.97
N GLN A 91 7.73 10.29 -7.39
CA GLN A 91 8.34 11.27 -6.51
C GLN A 91 8.24 12.65 -7.12
N LYS A 92 7.92 13.63 -6.29
CA LYS A 92 8.06 15.05 -6.60
C LYS A 92 8.55 15.77 -5.35
N GLU A 93 9.75 16.33 -5.42
CA GLU A 93 10.40 16.97 -4.26
C GLU A 93 10.46 15.97 -3.07
N ASN A 94 9.88 16.33 -1.93
CA ASN A 94 9.80 15.50 -0.72
C ASN A 94 8.54 14.63 -0.64
N ASP A 95 7.63 14.76 -1.60
CA ASP A 95 6.41 13.95 -1.68
C ASP A 95 6.67 12.70 -2.51
N GLN A 96 6.33 11.55 -1.93
CA GLN A 96 6.55 10.23 -2.51
C GLN A 96 5.30 9.38 -2.40
N VAL A 97 5.02 8.58 -3.43
CA VAL A 97 3.92 7.60 -3.41
C VAL A 97 4.32 6.30 -4.10
N LEU A 98 3.99 5.19 -3.46
CA LEU A 98 3.94 3.87 -4.06
C LEU A 98 2.50 3.48 -4.30
N PHE A 99 2.22 2.92 -5.48
CA PHE A 99 0.95 2.29 -5.81
C PHE A 99 1.17 0.80 -6.03
N LEU A 100 0.43 -0.01 -5.28
CA LEU A 100 0.47 -1.46 -5.29
C LEU A 100 -0.88 -1.96 -5.83
N PRO A 101 -0.99 -2.23 -7.13
CA PRO A 101 -2.22 -2.76 -7.70
C PRO A 101 -2.37 -4.25 -7.35
N ILE A 102 -3.54 -4.62 -6.81
CA ILE A 102 -3.85 -5.99 -6.38
C ILE A 102 -4.88 -6.60 -7.32
N TYR A 103 -4.46 -7.63 -8.04
CA TYR A 103 -5.29 -8.36 -9.01
C TYR A 103 -5.74 -9.70 -8.46
N ASP A 104 -6.96 -10.10 -8.79
CA ASP A 104 -7.51 -11.42 -8.57
C ASP A 104 -7.96 -11.99 -9.92
N ARG A 105 -7.42 -13.17 -10.28
CA ARG A 105 -7.63 -13.83 -11.58
C ARG A 105 -7.51 -12.88 -12.79
N GLY A 106 -6.49 -12.01 -12.77
CA GLY A 106 -6.20 -11.04 -13.83
C GLY A 106 -7.03 -9.76 -13.80
N ASN A 107 -8.02 -9.64 -12.91
CA ASN A 107 -8.84 -8.43 -12.76
C ASN A 107 -8.35 -7.59 -11.59
N LEU A 108 -8.19 -6.28 -11.80
CA LEU A 108 -7.84 -5.39 -10.69
C LEU A 108 -8.99 -5.34 -9.68
N LYS A 109 -8.70 -5.64 -8.42
CA LYS A 109 -9.68 -5.53 -7.33
C LYS A 109 -9.56 -4.20 -6.62
N PHE A 110 -8.34 -3.85 -6.22
CA PHE A 110 -8.06 -2.59 -5.54
C PHE A 110 -6.60 -2.17 -5.70
N VAL A 111 -6.34 -0.90 -5.42
CA VAL A 111 -4.99 -0.33 -5.37
C VAL A 111 -4.71 0.11 -3.95
N ILE A 112 -3.62 -0.39 -3.37
CA ILE A 112 -3.08 0.13 -2.12
C ILE A 112 -2.11 1.26 -2.47
N SER A 113 -2.22 2.40 -1.79
CA SER A 113 -1.22 3.47 -1.91
C SER A 113 -0.48 3.68 -0.61
N VAL A 114 0.84 3.82 -0.67
CA VAL A 114 1.69 4.28 0.45
C VAL A 114 2.25 5.65 0.11
N LYS A 115 1.81 6.67 0.82
CA LYS A 115 2.18 8.07 0.60
C LYS A 115 3.03 8.59 1.75
N LEU A 116 4.14 9.23 1.42
CA LEU A 116 5.01 9.91 2.37
C LEU A 116 5.04 11.38 1.95
N MET A 117 4.33 12.23 2.69
CA MET A 117 4.15 13.64 2.37
C MET A 117 5.11 14.47 3.22
N ASN A 118 5.89 15.35 2.59
CA ASN A 118 6.95 16.13 3.27
C ASN A 118 7.87 15.28 4.16
N SER A 119 8.12 14.02 3.79
CA SER A 119 8.88 13.09 4.62
C SER A 119 10.38 13.19 4.33
N ASN A 120 11.18 13.04 5.39
CA ASN A 120 12.63 12.87 5.25
C ASN A 120 13.01 11.43 4.87
N TYR A 121 12.07 10.48 4.93
CA TYR A 121 12.29 9.12 4.49
C TYR A 121 12.38 9.06 2.97
N LYS A 122 13.48 8.50 2.45
CA LYS A 122 13.65 8.27 1.01
C LYS A 122 13.31 6.83 0.66
N ILE A 123 12.33 6.65 -0.21
CA ILE A 123 12.03 5.36 -0.83
C ILE A 123 13.23 4.97 -1.69
N THR A 124 13.66 3.73 -1.51
CA THR A 124 14.80 3.12 -2.17
C THR A 124 14.35 1.90 -2.96
N ARG A 125 15.26 1.33 -3.73
CA ARG A 125 15.01 0.08 -4.45
C ARG A 125 14.56 -1.07 -3.53
N GLN A 126 15.07 -1.15 -2.30
CA GLN A 126 14.67 -2.19 -1.34
C GLN A 126 13.19 -2.08 -0.94
N ASP A 127 12.68 -0.85 -0.78
CA ASP A 127 11.26 -0.64 -0.45
C ASP A 127 10.36 -1.01 -1.64
N ILE A 128 10.80 -0.71 -2.86
CA ILE A 128 10.04 -1.06 -4.07
C ILE A 128 9.98 -2.59 -4.24
N ILE A 129 11.10 -3.29 -4.00
CA ILE A 129 11.14 -4.76 -4.01
C ILE A 129 10.21 -5.31 -2.93
N PHE A 130 10.30 -4.79 -1.70
CA PHE A 130 9.39 -5.19 -0.63
C PHE A 130 7.92 -4.93 -0.96
N ALA A 131 7.59 -3.80 -1.59
CA ALA A 131 6.22 -3.49 -2.02
C ALA A 131 5.73 -4.48 -3.09
N GLN A 132 6.60 -4.95 -3.98
CA GLN A 132 6.28 -5.99 -4.96
C GLN A 132 6.04 -7.35 -4.28
N GLU A 133 6.93 -7.74 -3.36
CA GLU A 133 6.77 -8.95 -2.52
C GLU A 133 5.43 -8.91 -1.77
N LEU A 134 5.11 -7.76 -1.17
CA LEU A 134 3.86 -7.54 -0.44
C LEU A 134 2.64 -7.68 -1.34
N ALA A 135 2.65 -7.06 -2.53
CA ALA A 135 1.55 -7.17 -3.48
C ALA A 135 1.33 -8.64 -3.89
N GLN A 136 2.40 -9.36 -4.22
CA GLN A 136 2.34 -10.78 -4.57
C GLN A 136 1.83 -11.64 -3.41
N PHE A 137 2.30 -11.38 -2.18
CA PHE A 137 1.84 -12.07 -0.98
C PHE A 137 0.33 -11.89 -0.77
N ILE A 138 -0.15 -10.65 -0.86
CA ILE A 138 -1.58 -10.34 -0.77
C ILE A 138 -2.36 -11.11 -1.83
N GLN A 139 -1.88 -11.12 -3.07
CA GLN A 139 -2.55 -11.81 -4.18
C GLN A 139 -2.58 -13.33 -4.00
N ALA A 140 -1.52 -13.93 -3.46
CA ALA A 140 -1.46 -15.35 -3.17
C ALA A 140 -2.36 -15.76 -1.99
N LYS A 141 -2.53 -14.88 -1.00
CA LYS A 141 -3.33 -15.13 0.20
C LYS A 141 -4.81 -14.79 0.04
N GLN A 142 -5.18 -13.82 -0.79
CA GLN A 142 -6.59 -13.54 -1.02
C GLN A 142 -7.34 -14.73 -1.66
N SER A 143 -6.66 -15.55 -2.46
CA SER A 143 -7.28 -16.73 -3.09
C SER A 143 -7.58 -17.87 -2.11
N THR A 144 -7.11 -17.79 -0.86
CA THR A 144 -7.34 -18.82 0.16
C THR A 144 -8.49 -18.48 1.10
N PHE A 145 -9.00 -17.24 1.09
CA PHE A 145 -10.24 -16.90 1.77
C PHE A 145 -11.42 -17.36 0.90
N GLN A 146 -12.32 -18.18 1.48
CA GLN A 146 -13.54 -18.67 0.85
C GLN A 146 -14.72 -17.74 1.10
#